data_AF-A0A318QQN1-F1
#
_entry.id   AF-A0A318QQN1-F1
#
_cell.length_a   1.000
_cell.length_b   1.000
_cell.length_c   1.000
_cell.angle_alpha   90.00
_cell.angle_beta   90.00
_cell.angle_gamma   90.00
#
_symmetry.space_group_name_H-M   'P 1'
#
loop_
_entity.id
_entity.type
_entity.pdbx_description
1 polymer ?
#
loop_
_entity_poly.entity_id
_entity_poly.type
_entity_poly.pdbx_seq_one_letter_code
_entity_poly.pdbx_strand_id
1 'polypeptide(L)'
;MPTDVDFGTYRGEWLEGFDSIHGTPATRGAHYQAGQFQAWDVSRYLSGDMAQAWQYVYRCGRKGSEQDAVTDLRKAVDFIEDWLAHDPEPNQRASTGDIPDEVFFTLDQWRLFALNDIQYADHNGAADTAESAVKTIKREIARREAA
;
A
#
# COMPACT_ATOMS: atom_id res chain seq x y z
N MET A 1 1.21 1.86 -36.81
CA MET A 1 0.36 1.97 -35.60
C MET A 1 -0.87 2.77 -36.01
N PRO A 2 -2.11 2.30 -35.81
CA PRO A 2 -3.29 3.10 -36.11
C PRO A 2 -3.31 4.32 -35.18
N THR A 3 -3.49 5.52 -35.75
CA THR A 3 -3.42 6.82 -35.08
C THR A 3 -4.77 7.34 -34.58
N ASP A 4 -5.82 6.52 -34.66
CA ASP A 4 -7.20 7.02 -34.64
C ASP A 4 -7.98 6.53 -33.41
N VAL A 5 -7.32 6.51 -32.24
CA VAL A 5 -8.02 6.35 -30.96
C VAL A 5 -8.20 7.74 -30.35
N ASP A 6 -9.37 8.34 -30.61
CA ASP A 6 -9.79 9.55 -29.90
C ASP A 6 -10.26 9.18 -28.49
N PHE A 7 -9.37 9.33 -27.51
CA PHE A 7 -9.66 9.12 -26.09
C PHE A 7 -10.64 10.17 -25.51
N GLY A 8 -11.02 11.20 -26.27
CA GLY A 8 -11.90 12.28 -25.81
C GLY A 8 -13.36 11.86 -25.67
N THR A 9 -13.87 11.01 -26.56
CA THR A 9 -15.29 10.63 -26.57
C THR A 9 -15.64 9.58 -25.50
N TYR A 10 -14.71 8.68 -25.20
CA TYR A 10 -14.90 7.62 -24.18
C TYR A 10 -14.62 8.08 -22.75
N ARG A 11 -14.08 9.29 -22.56
CA ARG A 11 -13.70 9.78 -21.23
C ARG A 11 -14.90 10.19 -20.38
N GLY A 12 -15.98 10.67 -21.00
CA GLY A 12 -17.17 11.14 -20.30
C GLY A 12 -17.92 10.03 -19.57
N GLU A 13 -18.38 9.01 -20.32
CA GLU A 13 -19.15 7.89 -19.75
C GLU A 13 -18.33 7.03 -18.76
N TRP A 14 -17.01 6.94 -18.94
CA TRP A 14 -16.13 6.19 -18.02
C TRP A 14 -15.88 6.94 -16.69
N LEU A 15 -15.99 8.28 -16.71
CA LEU A 15 -15.77 9.12 -15.54
C LEU A 15 -17.07 9.51 -14.80
N GLU A 16 -18.24 9.37 -15.43
CA GLU A 16 -19.54 9.64 -14.78
C GLU A 16 -19.83 8.73 -13.58
N GLY A 17 -19.19 7.56 -13.49
CA GLY A 17 -19.24 6.68 -12.31
C GLY A 17 -18.13 6.93 -11.27
N PHE A 18 -17.19 7.83 -11.56
CA PHE A 18 -16.00 8.08 -10.74
C PHE A 18 -16.22 9.35 -9.90
N ASP A 19 -16.96 9.22 -8.80
CA ASP A 19 -17.39 10.33 -7.92
C ASP A 19 -16.21 11.08 -7.23
N SER A 20 -14.97 10.67 -7.47
CA SER A 20 -13.78 11.26 -6.84
C SER A 20 -13.37 12.61 -7.43
N ILE A 21 -13.92 13.04 -8.57
CA ILE A 21 -13.49 14.28 -9.27
C ILE A 21 -14.21 15.52 -8.73
N HIS A 22 -15.36 15.36 -8.07
CA HIS A 22 -16.19 16.47 -7.57
C HIS A 22 -16.43 16.44 -6.04
N GLY A 23 -15.80 15.52 -5.31
CA GLY A 23 -16.00 15.38 -3.87
C GLY A 23 -15.49 16.57 -3.06
N THR A 24 -16.41 17.27 -2.38
CA THR A 24 -16.11 18.26 -1.35
C THR A 24 -15.50 17.59 -0.11
N PRO A 25 -14.82 18.33 0.79
CA PRO A 25 -14.15 17.74 1.95
C PRO A 25 -15.02 16.84 2.84
N ALA A 26 -16.34 17.04 2.83
CA ALA A 26 -17.31 16.21 3.56
C ALA A 26 -17.55 14.82 2.93
N THR A 27 -17.24 14.61 1.65
CA THR A 27 -17.41 13.30 0.96
C THR A 27 -16.12 12.51 0.83
N ARG A 28 -14.95 13.10 1.09
CA ARG A 28 -13.63 12.42 1.05
C ARG A 28 -13.47 11.28 2.07
N GLY A 29 -14.43 11.09 2.99
CA GLY A 29 -14.45 10.01 3.99
C GLY A 29 -15.45 8.87 3.72
N ALA A 30 -16.43 9.06 2.83
CA ALA A 30 -17.51 8.08 2.66
C ALA A 30 -17.04 6.76 2.01
N HIS A 31 -15.98 6.81 1.21
CA HIS A 31 -15.34 5.62 0.61
C HIS A 31 -14.59 4.76 1.66
N TYR A 32 -14.14 5.37 2.75
CA TYR A 32 -13.52 4.66 3.89
C TYR A 32 -14.56 4.11 4.87
N GLN A 33 -15.75 4.73 4.96
CA GLN A 33 -16.87 4.23 5.78
C GLN A 33 -17.45 2.90 5.25
N ALA A 34 -17.18 2.57 3.98
CA ALA A 34 -17.72 1.38 3.33
C ALA A 34 -16.68 0.27 3.12
N GLY A 35 -15.78 -0.01 4.07
CA GLY A 35 -15.01 -1.27 4.12
C GLY A 35 -14.19 -1.63 2.86
N GLN A 36 -13.95 -0.67 1.96
CA GLN A 36 -13.28 -0.87 0.68
C GLN A 36 -12.10 0.09 0.54
N PHE A 37 -11.19 0.09 1.52
CA PHE A 37 -9.84 0.57 1.26
C PHE A 37 -9.25 -0.31 0.15
N GLN A 38 -9.19 0.22 -1.07
CA GLN A 38 -8.58 -0.52 -2.16
C GLN A 38 -7.08 -0.31 -2.04
N ALA A 39 -6.30 -1.40 -2.05
CA ALA A 39 -4.88 -1.35 -1.74
C ALA A 39 -4.10 -0.34 -2.63
N TRP A 40 -4.58 -0.04 -3.84
CA TRP A 40 -4.00 0.98 -4.73
C TRP A 40 -4.14 2.42 -4.23
N ASP A 41 -5.07 2.73 -3.33
CA ASP A 41 -5.19 4.06 -2.73
C ASP A 41 -3.95 4.43 -1.91
N VAL A 42 -3.17 3.44 -1.46
CA VAL A 42 -1.93 3.67 -0.72
C VAL A 42 -0.83 4.36 -1.54
N SER A 43 -0.87 4.26 -2.87
CA SER A 43 0.11 4.94 -3.73
C SER A 43 -0.06 6.47 -3.72
N ARG A 44 -1.13 6.98 -3.11
CA ARG A 44 -1.32 8.41 -2.86
C ARG A 44 -0.56 8.91 -1.63
N TYR A 45 -0.11 7.99 -0.77
CA TYR A 45 0.48 8.27 0.54
C TYR A 45 1.94 7.82 0.63
N LEU A 46 2.34 6.83 -0.18
CA LEU A 46 3.68 6.22 -0.14
C LEU A 46 4.41 6.31 -1.50
N SER A 47 5.74 6.21 -1.48
CA SER A 47 6.55 6.06 -2.69
C SER A 47 6.24 4.74 -3.41
N GLY A 48 6.69 4.58 -4.66
CA GLY A 48 6.32 3.44 -5.50
C GLY A 48 6.56 2.09 -4.83
N ASP A 49 7.79 1.82 -4.40
CA ASP A 49 8.17 0.53 -3.81
C ASP A 49 7.54 0.33 -2.44
N MET A 50 7.51 1.38 -1.61
CA MET A 50 6.90 1.30 -0.28
C MET A 50 5.38 1.13 -0.35
N ALA A 51 4.72 1.72 -1.35
CA ALA A 51 3.32 1.48 -1.65
C ALA A 51 3.09 0.01 -2.04
N GLN A 52 3.93 -0.55 -2.93
CA GLN A 52 3.83 -1.96 -3.30
C GLN A 52 4.04 -2.87 -2.08
N ALA A 53 5.10 -2.66 -1.31
CA ALA A 53 5.39 -3.42 -0.10
C ALA A 53 4.21 -3.40 0.89
N TRP A 54 3.65 -2.20 1.15
CA TRP A 54 2.49 -2.02 2.02
C TRP A 54 1.28 -2.83 1.52
N GLN A 55 0.99 -2.80 0.21
CA GLN A 55 -0.13 -3.56 -0.37
C GLN A 55 0.02 -5.07 -0.18
N TYR A 56 1.22 -5.61 -0.40
CA TYR A 56 1.49 -7.04 -0.23
C TYR A 56 1.34 -7.49 1.23
N VAL A 57 1.83 -6.70 2.19
CA VAL A 57 1.65 -6.97 3.62
C VAL A 57 0.17 -6.88 4.02
N TYR A 58 -0.54 -5.85 3.56
CA TYR A 58 -1.95 -5.65 3.87
C TYR A 58 -2.85 -6.77 3.34
N ARG A 59 -2.59 -7.24 2.11
CA ARG A 59 -3.42 -8.24 1.43
C ARG A 59 -3.10 -9.69 1.82
N CYS A 60 -1.90 -9.98 2.34
CA CYS A 60 -1.49 -11.35 2.62
C CYS A 60 -2.51 -12.06 3.52
N GLY A 61 -2.89 -13.29 3.16
CA GLY A 61 -3.85 -14.09 3.92
C GLY A 61 -5.31 -13.62 3.86
N ARG A 62 -5.65 -12.57 3.09
CA ARG A 62 -7.05 -12.17 2.86
C ARG A 62 -7.74 -12.96 1.76
N LYS A 63 -6.96 -13.49 0.80
CA LYS A 63 -7.42 -14.34 -0.31
C LYS A 63 -6.30 -15.33 -0.68
N GLY A 64 -6.68 -16.50 -1.20
CA GLY A 64 -5.73 -17.52 -1.66
C GLY A 64 -5.29 -18.50 -0.58
N SER A 65 -4.26 -19.27 -0.91
CA SER A 65 -3.64 -20.26 -0.03
C SER A 65 -2.61 -19.63 0.93
N GLU A 66 -2.18 -20.40 1.93
CA GLU A 66 -1.09 -19.97 2.82
C GLU A 66 0.22 -19.72 2.05
N GLN A 67 0.46 -20.50 0.98
CA GLN A 67 1.60 -20.32 0.08
C GLN A 67 1.52 -18.99 -0.69
N ASP A 68 0.32 -18.56 -1.08
CA ASP A 68 0.12 -17.25 -1.71
C ASP A 68 0.41 -16.13 -0.71
N ALA A 69 0.03 -16.30 0.56
CA ALA A 69 0.36 -15.34 1.60
C ALA A 69 1.87 -15.22 1.82
N VAL A 70 2.60 -16.34 1.88
CA VAL A 70 4.08 -16.34 1.95
C VAL A 70 4.70 -15.67 0.72
N THR A 71 4.15 -15.91 -0.47
CA THR A 71 4.62 -15.29 -1.72
C THR A 71 4.43 -13.78 -1.70
N ASP A 72 3.29 -13.30 -1.19
CA ASP A 72 3.06 -11.87 -1.02
C ASP A 72 4.06 -11.25 -0.03
N LEU A 73 4.31 -11.90 1.11
CA LEU A 73 5.28 -11.41 2.08
C LEU A 73 6.71 -11.36 1.52
N ARG A 74 7.10 -12.32 0.68
CA ARG A 74 8.40 -12.28 -0.02
C ARG A 74 8.50 -11.09 -0.97
N LYS A 75 7.46 -10.83 -1.76
CA LYS A 75 7.41 -9.64 -2.62
C LYS A 75 7.51 -8.35 -1.82
N ALA A 76 6.84 -8.28 -0.66
CA ALA A 76 6.96 -7.11 0.20
C ALA A 76 8.40 -6.86 0.65
N VAL A 77 9.14 -7.92 1.00
CA VAL A 77 10.57 -7.83 1.32
C VAL A 77 11.36 -7.33 0.12
N ASP A 78 11.15 -7.90 -1.08
CA ASP A 78 11.87 -7.50 -2.29
C ASP A 78 11.73 -6.00 -2.57
N PHE A 79 10.51 -5.45 -2.44
CA PHE A 79 10.27 -4.01 -2.64
C PHE A 79 10.93 -3.14 -1.56
N ILE A 80 10.95 -3.57 -0.29
CA ILE A 80 11.62 -2.79 0.76
C ILE A 80 13.15 -2.83 0.57
N GLU A 81 13.70 -3.98 0.19
CA GLU A 81 15.13 -4.14 -0.09
C GLU A 81 15.56 -3.34 -1.33
N ASP A 82 14.71 -3.26 -2.36
CA ASP A 82 14.93 -2.39 -3.52
C ASP A 82 14.90 -0.91 -3.13
N TRP A 83 13.93 -0.48 -2.32
CA TRP A 83 13.86 0.88 -1.79
C TRP A 83 15.12 1.25 -0.97
N LEU A 84 15.59 0.35 -0.11
CA LEU A 84 16.82 0.52 0.68
C LEU A 84 18.08 0.65 -0.21
N ALA A 85 18.11 -0.05 -1.36
CA ALA A 85 19.24 -0.02 -2.27
C ALA A 85 19.36 1.29 -3.07
N HIS A 86 18.29 2.08 -3.17
CA HIS A 86 18.20 3.26 -4.02
C HIS A 86 18.27 4.61 -3.27
N ASP A 87 18.99 4.63 -2.14
CA ASP A 87 19.18 5.79 -1.26
C ASP A 87 17.85 6.40 -0.76
N PRO A 88 17.33 5.89 0.38
CA PRO A 88 16.00 6.24 0.83
C PRO A 88 15.87 7.72 1.22
N GLU A 89 15.23 8.49 0.35
CA GLU A 89 14.89 9.88 0.63
C GLU A 89 13.48 10.00 1.27
N PRO A 90 13.27 10.99 2.17
CA PRO A 90 11.95 11.31 2.67
C PRO A 90 10.96 11.58 1.53
N ASN A 91 9.85 10.86 1.53
CA ASN A 91 8.82 11.05 0.52
C ASN A 91 8.14 12.43 0.66
N GLN A 92 8.57 13.39 -0.15
CA GLN A 92 8.02 14.76 -0.14
C GLN A 92 6.54 14.83 -0.58
N ARG A 93 6.00 13.75 -1.17
CA ARG A 93 4.56 13.64 -1.50
C ARG A 93 3.70 13.24 -0.30
N ALA A 94 4.29 12.90 0.85
CA ALA A 94 3.55 12.61 2.09
C ALA A 94 2.66 13.77 2.59
N SER A 95 2.75 14.95 1.99
CA SER A 95 1.85 16.09 2.25
C SER A 95 0.36 15.82 1.96
N THR A 96 0.01 14.68 1.37
CA THR A 96 -1.38 14.22 1.17
C THR A 96 -2.03 13.59 2.41
N GLY A 97 -1.32 13.48 3.54
CA GLY A 97 -1.84 12.98 4.82
C GLY A 97 -1.49 11.51 5.08
N ASP A 98 -1.78 11.05 6.29
CA ASP A 98 -1.56 9.65 6.69
C ASP A 98 -2.62 8.71 6.12
N ILE A 99 -2.27 7.43 6.01
CA ILE A 99 -3.24 6.35 5.74
C ILE A 99 -4.28 6.37 6.87
N PRO A 100 -5.60 6.37 6.58
CA PRO A 100 -6.63 6.48 7.62
C PRO A 100 -6.53 5.38 8.68
N ASP A 101 -6.66 5.76 9.96
CA ASP A 101 -6.56 4.86 11.12
C ASP A 101 -7.54 3.67 11.03
N GLU A 102 -8.67 3.84 10.35
CA GLU A 102 -9.69 2.81 10.17
C GLU A 102 -9.17 1.57 9.43
N VAL A 103 -8.14 1.74 8.60
CA VAL A 103 -7.48 0.65 7.88
C VAL A 103 -6.79 -0.32 8.85
N PHE A 104 -6.37 0.18 10.01
CA PHE A 104 -5.56 -0.55 10.99
C PHE A 104 -6.39 -1.28 12.06
N PHE A 105 -7.64 -0.88 12.33
CA PHE A 105 -8.46 -1.46 13.41
C PHE A 105 -8.79 -2.94 13.29
N THR A 106 -8.58 -3.55 12.12
CA THR A 106 -8.89 -4.97 11.86
C THR A 106 -7.66 -5.86 11.70
N LEU A 107 -6.46 -5.30 11.88
CA LEU A 107 -5.22 -6.01 11.62
C LEU A 107 -4.69 -6.72 12.88
N ASP A 108 -4.08 -7.88 12.67
CA ASP A 108 -3.28 -8.51 13.71
C ASP A 108 -2.04 -7.67 14.03
N GLN A 109 -1.49 -7.90 15.23
CA GLN A 109 -0.47 -7.03 15.81
C GLN A 109 0.81 -6.94 14.95
N TRP A 110 1.26 -8.05 14.36
CA TRP A 110 2.48 -8.07 13.55
C TRP A 110 2.31 -7.25 12.26
N ARG A 111 1.11 -7.32 11.63
CA ARG A 111 0.82 -6.57 10.41
C ARG A 111 0.71 -5.08 10.70
N LEU A 112 0.10 -4.71 11.83
CA LEU A 112 0.07 -3.31 12.29
C LEU A 112 1.50 -2.74 12.41
N PHE A 113 2.40 -3.46 13.07
CA PHE A 113 3.80 -3.02 13.21
C PHE A 113 4.50 -2.91 11.86
N ALA A 114 4.40 -3.93 11.01
CA ALA A 114 5.05 -3.91 9.70
C ALA A 114 4.56 -2.75 8.81
N LEU A 115 3.25 -2.51 8.77
CA LEU A 115 2.67 -1.44 7.94
C LEU A 115 3.02 -0.04 8.46
N ASN A 116 3.05 0.16 9.79
CA ASN A 116 3.48 1.42 10.39
C ASN A 116 4.96 1.69 10.12
N ASP A 117 5.82 0.67 10.25
CA ASP A 117 7.24 0.81 9.97
C ASP A 117 7.48 1.16 8.49
N ILE A 118 6.73 0.55 7.55
CA ILE A 118 6.80 0.89 6.12
C ILE A 118 6.39 2.35 5.89
N GLN A 119 5.27 2.80 6.45
CA GLN A 119 4.81 4.18 6.29
C GLN A 119 5.80 5.19 6.88
N TYR A 120 6.27 4.93 8.09
CA TYR A 120 7.23 5.79 8.76
C TYR A 120 8.57 5.87 7.99
N ALA A 121 9.07 4.73 7.51
CA ALA A 121 10.31 4.67 6.74
C ALA A 121 10.20 5.49 5.46
N ASP A 122 9.11 5.34 4.72
CA ASP A 122 8.87 6.08 3.49
C ASP A 122 8.78 7.60 3.72
N HIS A 123 8.06 8.03 4.76
CA HIS A 123 7.89 9.45 5.06
C HIS A 123 9.17 10.13 5.51
N ASN A 124 10.05 9.41 6.21
CA ASN A 124 11.22 9.99 6.87
C ASN A 124 12.55 9.61 6.20
N GLY A 125 12.55 8.78 5.16
CA GLY A 125 13.79 8.18 4.63
C GLY A 125 14.49 7.31 5.69
N ALA A 126 13.73 6.70 6.60
CA ALA A 126 14.30 6.02 7.76
C ALA A 126 14.65 4.55 7.44
N ALA A 127 15.87 4.35 6.94
CA ALA A 127 16.41 3.03 6.56
C ALA A 127 16.32 1.99 7.71
N ASP A 128 16.69 2.37 8.93
CA ASP A 128 16.64 1.48 10.10
C ASP A 128 15.21 0.98 10.39
N THR A 129 14.21 1.82 10.15
CA THR A 129 12.79 1.46 10.31
C THR A 129 12.33 0.52 9.19
N ALA A 130 12.76 0.76 7.95
CA ALA A 130 12.51 -0.18 6.85
C ALA A 130 13.14 -1.57 7.13
N GLU A 131 14.35 -1.62 7.69
CA GLU A 131 14.96 -2.88 8.13
C GLU A 131 14.16 -3.57 9.25
N SER A 132 13.58 -2.81 10.17
CA SER A 132 12.67 -3.33 11.20
C SER A 132 11.44 -4.00 10.58
N ALA A 133 10.83 -3.36 9.57
CA ALA A 133 9.72 -3.94 8.81
C ALA A 133 10.14 -5.28 8.16
N VAL A 134 11.30 -5.32 7.49
CA VAL A 134 11.84 -6.55 6.87
C VAL A 134 12.03 -7.66 7.91
N LYS A 135 12.60 -7.35 9.08
CA LYS A 135 12.78 -8.34 10.16
C LYS A 135 11.44 -8.90 10.65
N THR A 136 10.43 -8.03 10.80
CA THR A 136 9.07 -8.43 11.20
C THR A 136 8.42 -9.35 10.15
N ILE A 137 8.51 -8.98 8.87
CA ILE A 137 7.94 -9.77 7.77
C ILE A 137 8.65 -11.13 7.63
N LYS A 138 9.99 -11.17 7.71
CA LYS A 138 10.77 -12.42 7.65
C LYS A 138 10.43 -13.38 8.80
N ARG A 139 10.18 -12.87 10.00
CA ARG A 139 9.69 -13.70 11.13
C ARG A 139 8.33 -14.32 10.85
N GLU A 140 7.43 -13.55 10.25
CA GLU A 140 6.09 -14.03 9.90
C GLU A 140 6.14 -15.08 8.78
N ILE A 141 7.00 -14.91 7.77
CA ILE A 141 7.26 -15.93 6.75
C ILE A 141 7.70 -17.24 7.42
N ALA A 142 8.71 -17.19 8.28
CA ALA A 142 9.24 -18.38 8.96
C ALA A 142 8.17 -19.08 9.83
N ARG A 143 7.29 -18.30 10.49
CA ARG A 143 6.18 -18.85 11.28
C ARG A 143 5.19 -19.62 10.41
N ARG A 144 4.86 -19.10 9.23
CA ARG A 144 3.89 -19.72 8.30
C ARG A 144 4.44 -20.95 7.61
N GLU A 145 5.73 -20.95 7.26
CA GLU A 145 6.39 -22.10 6.64
C GLU A 145 6.61 -23.27 7.61
N ALA A 146 6.55 -23.02 8.93
CA ALA A 146 6.67 -24.03 9.96
C ALA A 146 5.32 -24.64 10.41
N ALA A 147 4.19 -24.11 9.94
CA ALA A 147 2.83 -24.53 10.29
C ALA A 147 2.28 -25.57 9.31
#